data_AF-A0A0V0GM36-F1
#
_entry.id   AF-A0A0V0GM36-F1
#
_cell.length_a   1.000
_cell.length_b   1.000
_cell.length_c   1.000
_cell.angle_alpha   90.00
_cell.angle_beta   90.00
_cell.angle_gamma   90.00
#
_symmetry.space_group_name_H-M   'P 1'
#
loop_
_entity.id
_entity.type
_entity.pdbx_description
1 polymer ?
#
loop_
_entity_poly.entity_id
_entity_poly.type
_entity_poly.pdbx_seq_one_letter_code
_entity_poly.pdbx_strand_id
1 'polypeptide(L)' 'EERTLLVDPDEINVLQMVGRLNDGANSIYELYKNPHPAFQAGSVWKDIVLSPSRLNIQKELKYSIQKVERMRS' A
#
# COMPACT_ATOMS: atom_id res chain seq x y z
N GLU A 1 -29.02 28.60 -11.55
CA GLU A 1 -27.68 28.51 -10.92
C GLU A 1 -27.34 27.04 -10.78
N GLU A 2 -26.47 26.55 -11.66
CA GLU A 2 -25.99 25.18 -11.57
C GLU A 2 -24.96 25.14 -10.45
N ARG A 3 -25.32 24.52 -9.32
CA ARG A 3 -24.40 24.30 -8.22
C ARG A 3 -23.44 23.19 -8.64
N THR A 4 -22.39 23.56 -9.37
CA THR A 4 -21.23 22.70 -9.58
C THR A 4 -20.65 22.46 -8.19
N LEU A 5 -21.01 21.32 -7.59
CA LEU A 5 -20.36 20.86 -6.37
C LEU A 5 -18.86 20.89 -6.67
N LEU A 6 -18.11 21.66 -5.87
CA LEU A 6 -16.66 21.71 -5.89
C LEU A 6 -16.12 20.37 -5.39
N VAL A 7 -16.43 19.29 -6.11
CA VAL A 7 -15.88 17.98 -5.82
C VAL A 7 -14.46 18.03 -6.34
N ASP A 8 -13.50 17.82 -5.44
CA ASP A 8 -12.10 17.75 -5.82
C ASP A 8 -11.93 16.62 -6.85
N PRO A 9 -11.39 16.91 -8.05
CA PRO A 9 -11.10 15.89 -9.04
C PRO A 9 -10.26 14.73 -8.48
N ASP A 10 -9.39 15.00 -7.51
CA ASP A 10 -8.56 14.00 -6.85
C ASP A 10 -9.40 13.08 -5.94
N GLU A 11 -10.39 13.62 -5.22
CA GLU A 11 -11.34 12.82 -4.42
C GLU A 11 -12.17 11.88 -5.31
N ILE A 12 -12.62 12.35 -6.48
CA ILE A 12 -13.33 11.52 -7.46
C ILE A 12 -12.42 10.40 -7.97
N ASN A 13 -11.15 10.70 -8.25
CA ASN A 13 -10.19 9.70 -8.72
C ASN A 13 -9.94 8.59 -7.68
N VAL A 14 -9.84 8.94 -6.40
CA VAL A 14 -9.70 7.94 -5.32
C VAL A 14 -10.93 7.03 -5.27
N LEU A 15 -12.14 7.61 -5.33
CA LEU A 15 -13.38 6.82 -5.34
C LEU A 15 -13.46 5.88 -6.55
N GLN A 16 -13.06 6.35 -7.73
CA GLN A 16 -13.00 5.49 -8.93
C GLN A 16 -11.96 4.38 -8.80
N MET A 17 -10.83 4.63 -8.15
CA MET A 17 -9.81 3.61 -7.90
C MET A 17 -10.33 2.54 -6.93
N VAL A 18 -10.90 2.97 -5.80
CA VAL A 18 -11.48 2.06 -4.79
C VAL A 18 -12.62 1.24 -5.37
N GLY A 19 -13.52 1.86 -6.15
CA GLY A 19 -14.64 1.16 -6.78
C GLY A 19 -14.25 0.12 -7.83
N ARG A 20 -12.98 0.10 -8.29
CA ARG A 20 -12.46 -0.92 -9.23
C ARG A 20 -11.80 -2.10 -8.53
N LEU A 21 -11.57 -2.01 -7.21
CA LEU A 21 -10.96 -3.07 -6.43
C LEU A 21 -11.89 -4.29 -6.32
N ASN A 22 -11.30 -5.46 -6.19
CA ASN A 22 -12.01 -6.69 -5.89
C ASN A 22 -12.19 -6.81 -4.37
N ASP A 23 -13.40 -6.55 -3.88
CA ASP A 23 -13.77 -6.61 -2.46
C ASP A 23 -13.73 -8.03 -1.87
N GLY A 24 -13.82 -9.06 -2.73
CA GLY A 24 -13.66 -10.46 -2.35
C GLY A 24 -12.21 -10.99 -2.39
N ALA A 25 -11.22 -10.14 -2.62
CA ALA A 25 -9.83 -10.56 -2.74
C ALA A 25 -9.26 -11.09 -1.40
N ASN A 26 -8.64 -12.28 -1.44
CA ASN A 26 -7.94 -12.86 -0.28
C ASN A 26 -6.42 -12.66 -0.34
N SER A 27 -5.91 -12.15 -1.46
CA SER A 27 -4.51 -11.80 -1.61
C SER A 27 -4.34 -10.50 -2.38
N ILE A 28 -3.19 -9.85 -2.21
CA ILE A 28 -2.88 -8.63 -2.96
C ILE A 28 -2.91 -8.87 -4.48
N TYR A 29 -2.61 -10.09 -4.96
CA TYR A 29 -2.64 -10.46 -6.37
C TYR A 29 -4.05 -10.44 -6.99
N GLU A 30 -5.08 -10.55 -6.15
CA GLU A 30 -6.48 -10.57 -6.56
C GLU A 30 -7.15 -9.21 -6.40
N LEU A 31 -6.51 -8.27 -5.69
CA LEU A 31 -7.12 -7.00 -5.29
C LEU A 31 -7.31 -6.04 -6.47
N TYR A 32 -6.33 -5.96 -7.38
CA TYR A 32 -6.42 -5.10 -8.57
C TYR A 32 -6.69 -5.94 -9.83
N LYS A 33 -7.52 -5.42 -10.73
CA LYS A 33 -7.74 -5.98 -12.07
C LYS A 33 -6.48 -5.77 -12.94
N ASN A 34 -6.20 -6.67 -13.88
CA ASN A 34 -5.00 -6.62 -14.73
C ASN A 34 -5.05 -5.52 -15.80
N PRO A 35 -3.92 -4.83 -16.10
CA PRO A 35 -2.59 -5.02 -15.49
C PRO A 35 -2.52 -4.40 -14.09
N HIS A 36 -1.98 -5.17 -13.15
CA HIS A 36 -2.01 -4.87 -11.72
C HIS A 36 -0.99 -3.76 -11.35
N PRO A 37 -1.43 -2.58 -10.90
CA PRO A 37 -0.52 -1.46 -10.60
C PRO A 37 0.51 -1.81 -9.52
N ALA A 38 0.13 -2.67 -8.57
CA ALA A 38 1.00 -3.09 -7.47
C ALA A 38 2.19 -3.98 -7.86
N PHE A 39 2.26 -4.45 -9.12
CA PHE A 39 3.42 -5.22 -9.62
C PHE A 39 4.32 -4.42 -10.54
N GLN A 40 3.97 -3.15 -10.82
CA GLN A 40 4.81 -2.27 -11.62
C GLN A 40 6.06 -1.88 -10.82
N ALA A 41 7.18 -1.72 -11.53
CA ALA A 41 8.40 -1.19 -10.94
C ALA A 41 8.15 0.23 -10.40
N GLY A 42 8.72 0.56 -9.24
CA GLY A 42 8.44 1.82 -8.54
C GLY A 42 7.21 1.77 -7.64
N SER A 43 6.40 0.70 -7.70
CA SER A 43 5.28 0.54 -6.76
C SER A 43 5.77 0.05 -5.39
N VAL A 44 5.23 0.63 -4.32
CA VAL A 44 5.52 0.21 -2.93
C VAL A 44 5.27 -1.28 -2.72
N TRP A 45 4.23 -1.81 -3.35
CA TRP A 45 3.92 -3.23 -3.27
C TRP A 45 5.03 -4.09 -3.86
N LYS A 46 5.52 -3.78 -5.07
CA LYS A 46 6.57 -4.56 -5.72
C LYS A 46 7.92 -4.41 -5.02
N ASP A 47 8.32 -3.17 -4.74
CA ASP A 47 9.69 -2.86 -4.34
C ASP A 47 9.92 -3.05 -2.84
N ILE A 48 8.86 -2.94 -2.04
CA ILE A 48 8.94 -3.01 -0.57
C ILE A 48 8.15 -4.20 -0.02
N VAL A 49 6.83 -4.24 -0.26
CA VAL A 49 5.94 -5.20 0.44
C VAL A 49 6.19 -6.64 0.01
N LEU A 50 6.37 -6.86 -1.30
CA LEU A 50 6.56 -8.17 -1.91
C LEU A 50 8.04 -8.53 -2.08
N SER A 51 8.95 -7.64 -1.68
CA SER A 51 10.38 -7.90 -1.77
C SER A 51 10.77 -9.07 -0.87
N PRO A 52 11.49 -10.09 -1.38
CA PRO A 52 11.97 -11.21 -0.57
C PRO A 52 12.83 -10.78 0.62
N SER A 53 13.51 -9.64 0.55
CA SER A 53 14.34 -9.12 1.63
C SER A 53 13.54 -8.51 2.79
N ARG A 54 12.24 -8.21 2.59
CA ARG A 54 11.39 -7.54 3.58
C ARG A 54 11.42 -8.23 4.94
N LEU A 55 11.34 -9.56 4.95
CA LEU A 55 11.33 -10.34 6.20
C LEU A 55 12.61 -10.11 7.02
N ASN A 56 13.78 -10.12 6.36
CA ASN A 56 15.05 -9.93 7.06
C ASN A 56 15.18 -8.49 7.57
N ILE A 57 14.85 -7.51 6.74
CA ILE A 57 14.87 -6.08 7.10
C ILE A 57 13.97 -5.82 8.32
N GLN A 58 12.76 -6.38 8.35
CA GLN A 58 11.85 -6.21 9.49
C GLN A 58 12.38 -6.84 10.77
N LYS A 59 13.05 -8.00 10.69
CA LYS A 59 13.68 -8.63 11.85
C LYS A 59 14.82 -7.77 12.41
N GLU A 60 15.67 -7.24 11.55
CA GLU A 60 16.80 -6.38 11.94
C GLU A 60 16.31 -5.06 12.55
N LEU A 61 15.29 -4.44 11.95
CA LEU A 61 14.68 -3.22 12.48
C LEU A 61 14.09 -3.46 13.87
N LYS A 62 13.31 -4.54 14.03
CA LYS A 62 12.72 -4.92 15.32
C LYS A 62 13.82 -5.15 16.37
N TYR A 63 14.85 -5.90 16.03
CA TYR A 63 15.98 -6.16 16.93
C TYR A 63 16.69 -4.86 17.36
N SER A 64 16.92 -3.95 16.41
CA SER A 64 17.58 -2.67 16.66
C SER A 64 16.76 -1.80 17.62
N ILE A 65 15.45 -1.71 17.42
CA ILE A 65 14.52 -1.00 18.32
C ILE A 65 14.58 -1.61 19.73
N GLN A 66 14.41 -2.92 19.84
CA GLN A 66 14.45 -3.62 21.14
C GLN A 66 15.79 -3.48 21.86
N LYS A 67 16.90 -3.37 21.12
CA LYS A 67 18.21 -3.08 21.70
C LYS A 67 18.24 -1.68 22.32
N VAL A 68 17.73 -0.66 21.60
CA VAL A 68 17.67 0.72 22.11
C VAL A 68 16.76 0.84 23.32
N GLU A 69 15.60 0.20 23.30
CA GLU A 69 14.65 0.20 24.42
C GLU A 69 15.28 -0.41 25.69
N ARG A 70 15.98 -1.54 25.56
CA ARG A 70 16.71 -2.18 26.69
C ARG A 70 17.88 -1.38 27.23
N MET A 71 18.46 -0.48 26.44
CA MET A 71 19.52 0.42 26.91
C MET A 71 18.97 1.64 27.66
N ARG A 72 17.68 1.93 27.53
CA ARG A 72 16.99 3.05 28.20
C ARG A 72 16.27 2.64 29.48
N SER A 73 16.06 1.35 29.70
CA SER A 73 15.54 0.74 30.94
C SER A 73 16.66 0.46 31.92
#